data_AF-A0A9P7AD15-F1
#
_entry.id   AF-A0A9P7AD15-F1
#
_cell.length_a   1.000
_cell.length_b   1.000
_cell.length_c   1.000
_cell.angle_alpha   90.00
_cell.angle_beta   90.00
_cell.angle_gamma   90.00
#
_symmetry.space_group_name_H-M   'P 1'
#
loop_
_entity.id
_entity.type
_entity.pdbx_description
1 polymer ?
#
loop_
_entity_poly.entity_id
_entity_poly.type
_entity_poly.pdbx_seq_one_letter_code
_entity_poly.pdbx_strand_id
1 'polypeptide(L)'
;MANTLHASTVPCPLNISGIIVDSRKSKLDIESAQVWIGESRVPIERKGRKSLRRTFSPPMVLSHGDTFSLHMDCLDKPWFNTKTEDCIFNPEDMFHVYSASKGHEYTTHHNKIRIVVYFSRNPITIPRFRILVIGKVLGVFRSQASVDAVLLID
;
A
#
# COMPACT_ATOMS: atom_id res chain seq x y z
N MET A 1 -14.15 -8.67 -44.22
CA MET A 1 -12.91 -8.92 -43.46
C MET A 1 -13.02 -8.09 -42.19
N ALA A 2 -13.26 -8.73 -41.05
CA ALA A 2 -13.42 -8.05 -39.77
C ALA A 2 -12.05 -7.85 -39.14
N ASN A 3 -11.57 -6.61 -39.12
CA ASN A 3 -10.37 -6.23 -38.39
C ASN A 3 -10.75 -6.10 -36.91
N THR A 4 -10.65 -7.19 -36.15
CA THR A 4 -10.61 -7.14 -34.69
C THR A 4 -9.34 -6.43 -34.27
N LEU A 5 -9.44 -5.11 -34.11
CA LEU A 5 -8.49 -4.30 -33.35
C LEU A 5 -8.47 -4.87 -31.93
N HIS A 6 -7.50 -5.74 -31.64
CA HIS A 6 -7.09 -5.99 -30.28
C HIS A 6 -6.70 -4.63 -29.71
N ALA A 7 -7.58 -4.04 -28.90
CA ALA A 7 -7.22 -2.95 -28.03
C ALA A 7 -6.10 -3.49 -27.14
N SER A 8 -4.86 -3.24 -27.54
CA SER A 8 -3.69 -3.38 -26.69
C SER A 8 -3.96 -2.46 -25.51
N THR A 9 -4.53 -3.05 -24.45
CA THR A 9 -4.94 -2.31 -23.27
C THR A 9 -3.66 -2.10 -22.50
N VAL A 10 -2.93 -1.04 -22.88
CA VAL A 10 -1.77 -0.58 -22.12
C VAL A 10 -2.25 -0.44 -20.66
N PRO A 11 -1.65 -1.16 -19.69
CA PRO A 11 -2.07 -1.08 -18.31
C PRO A 11 -2.01 0.39 -17.88
N CYS A 12 -3.17 0.99 -17.57
CA CYS A 12 -3.20 2.36 -17.13
C CYS A 12 -2.39 2.48 -15.83
N PRO A 13 -1.45 3.43 -15.71
CA PRO A 13 -0.66 3.57 -14.49
C PRO A 13 -1.56 3.79 -13.28
N LEU A 14 -1.12 3.31 -12.13
CA LEU A 14 -1.86 3.48 -10.88
C LEU A 14 -1.40 4.77 -10.20
N ASN A 15 -2.33 5.55 -9.64
CA ASN A 15 -1.99 6.74 -8.85
C ASN A 15 -2.07 6.51 -7.34
N ILE A 16 -0.94 6.64 -6.65
CA ILE A 16 -0.83 6.60 -5.19
C ILE A 16 -1.29 7.94 -4.63
N SER A 17 -2.44 7.95 -3.97
CA SER A 17 -2.96 9.15 -3.30
C SER A 17 -2.46 9.29 -1.86
N GLY A 18 -2.06 8.18 -1.24
CA GLY A 18 -1.50 8.20 0.10
C GLY A 18 -1.15 6.83 0.64
N ILE A 19 -0.35 6.82 1.69
CA ILE A 19 0.13 5.64 2.40
C ILE A 19 -0.11 5.84 3.87
N ILE A 20 -0.59 4.79 4.53
CA ILE A 20 -0.83 4.72 5.96
C ILE A 20 -0.12 3.47 6.46
N VAL A 21 0.77 3.66 7.43
CA VAL A 21 1.41 2.58 8.17
C VAL A 21 0.81 2.60 9.57
N ASP A 22 0.11 1.55 9.96
CA ASP A 22 -0.55 1.43 11.26
C ASP A 22 0.06 0.26 12.06
N SER A 23 0.76 0.61 13.15
CA SER A 23 1.36 -0.33 14.09
C SER A 23 0.56 -0.44 15.39
N ARG A 24 -0.66 0.10 15.49
CA ARG A 24 -1.48 0.07 16.71
C ARG A 24 -1.70 -1.34 17.23
N LYS A 25 -1.98 -2.28 16.31
CA LYS A 25 -2.17 -3.71 16.59
C LYS A 25 -0.86 -4.50 16.66
N SER A 26 0.27 -3.86 16.37
CA SER A 26 1.59 -4.47 16.39
C SER A 26 2.28 -4.32 17.75
N LYS A 27 3.13 -5.31 18.07
CA LYS A 27 4.15 -5.20 19.12
C LYS A 27 5.40 -4.43 18.65
N LEU A 28 5.56 -4.27 17.33
CA LEU A 28 6.65 -3.48 16.75
C LEU A 28 6.31 -1.99 16.86
N ASP A 29 7.27 -1.20 17.33
CA ASP A 29 7.23 0.26 17.21
C ASP A 29 7.85 0.63 15.88
N ILE A 30 7.14 1.38 15.04
CA ILE A 30 7.69 1.84 13.76
C ILE A 30 8.17 3.26 13.99
N GLU A 31 9.48 3.43 14.05
CA GLU A 31 10.11 4.71 14.32
C GLU A 31 9.98 5.63 13.11
N SER A 32 10.33 5.09 11.95
CA SER A 32 10.39 5.80 10.69
C SER A 32 9.86 4.88 9.57
N ALA A 33 9.30 5.49 8.52
CA ALA A 33 8.94 4.77 7.31
C ALA A 33 9.16 5.66 6.09
N GLN A 34 9.59 5.06 4.99
CA GLN A 34 9.81 5.72 3.71
C GLN A 34 9.25 4.84 2.59
N VAL A 35 8.55 5.45 1.64
CA VAL A 35 8.13 4.76 0.42
C VAL A 35 9.13 5.01 -0.69
N TRP A 36 9.50 3.96 -1.41
CA TRP A 36 10.35 4.03 -2.59
C TRP A 36 9.53 3.63 -3.81
N ILE A 37 9.48 4.51 -4.81
CA ILE A 37 8.80 4.31 -6.10
C ILE A 37 9.80 4.66 -7.19
N GLY A 38 10.29 3.65 -7.93
CA GLY A 38 11.42 3.83 -8.84
C GLY A 38 12.63 4.43 -8.10
N GLU A 39 13.07 5.61 -8.54
CA GLU A 39 14.16 6.36 -7.90
C GLU A 39 13.68 7.32 -6.79
N SER A 40 12.37 7.56 -6.70
CA SER A 40 11.79 8.49 -5.73
C SER A 40 11.72 7.87 -4.35
N ARG A 41 12.27 8.55 -3.35
CA ARG A 41 12.22 8.14 -1.94
C ARG A 41 11.50 9.19 -1.12
N VAL A 42 10.31 8.86 -0.59
CA VAL A 42 9.46 9.82 0.11
C VAL A 42 9.20 9.40 1.55
N PRO A 43 9.61 10.18 2.56
CA PRO A 43 9.35 9.85 3.96
C PRO A 43 7.85 9.90 4.28
N ILE A 44 7.42 9.05 5.20
CA ILE A 44 6.06 8.99 5.70
C ILE A 44 6.03 9.64 7.08
N GLU A 45 5.20 10.66 7.23
CA GLU A 45 5.17 11.47 8.44
C GLU A 45 4.49 10.74 9.59
N ARG A 46 5.01 10.93 10.81
CA ARG A 46 4.39 10.38 12.01
C ARG A 46 3.05 11.09 12.27
N LYS A 47 1.96 10.32 12.25
CA LYS A 47 0.61 10.78 12.58
C LYS A 47 0.14 10.08 13.85
N GLY A 48 0.61 10.58 15.00
CA GLY A 48 0.35 9.99 16.32
C GLY A 48 1.37 8.94 16.73
N ARG A 49 1.13 8.24 17.85
CA ARG A 49 2.14 7.37 18.49
C ARG A 49 2.48 6.11 17.68
N LYS A 50 1.49 5.51 17.02
CA LYS A 50 1.60 4.20 16.35
C LYS A 50 1.07 4.20 14.91
N SER A 51 1.06 5.36 14.29
CA SER A 51 0.63 5.48 12.90
C SER A 51 1.48 6.50 12.16
N LEU A 52 1.87 6.17 10.93
CA LEU A 52 2.49 7.08 9.99
C LEU A 52 1.55 7.27 8.80
N ARG A 53 1.51 8.48 8.25
CA ARG A 53 0.69 8.78 7.08
C ARG A 53 1.41 9.74 6.15
N ARG A 54 1.30 9.46 4.86
CA ARG A 54 1.67 10.37 3.78
C ARG A 54 0.47 10.52 2.85
N THR A 55 0.17 11.75 2.46
CA THR A 55 -0.79 12.04 1.39
C THR A 55 0.00 12.70 0.26
N PHE A 56 -0.28 12.33 -0.99
CA PHE A 56 0.38 12.87 -2.16
C PHE A 56 -0.58 13.80 -2.90
N SER A 57 -0.16 15.06 -3.06
CA SER A 57 -0.85 16.06 -3.87
C SER A 57 0.21 16.83 -4.68
N PRO A 58 0.34 16.57 -5.99
CA PRO A 58 -0.44 15.61 -6.79
C PRO A 58 -0.17 14.14 -6.42
N PRO A 59 -1.07 13.19 -6.76
CA PRO A 59 -0.83 11.75 -6.57
C PRO A 59 0.46 11.29 -7.27
N MET A 60 1.18 10.34 -6.65
CA MET A 60 2.36 9.74 -7.29
C MET A 60 1.94 8.68 -8.30
N VAL A 61 2.59 8.64 -9.45
CA VAL A 61 2.32 7.67 -10.51
C VAL A 61 3.16 6.42 -10.27
N LEU A 62 2.55 5.24 -10.38
CA LEU A 62 3.19 3.94 -10.38
C LEU A 62 2.93 3.26 -11.72
N SER A 63 4.01 2.94 -12.44
CA SER A 63 4.01 2.28 -13.75
C SER A 63 4.33 0.79 -13.63
N HIS A 64 4.07 0.01 -14.68
CA HIS A 64 4.27 -1.45 -14.68
C HIS A 64 5.75 -1.87 -14.50
N GLY A 65 6.69 -1.02 -14.90
CA GLY A 65 8.13 -1.27 -14.75
C GLY A 65 8.78 -0.62 -13.52
N ASP A 66 8.01 0.11 -12.71
CA ASP A 66 8.57 0.79 -11.55
C ASP A 66 8.83 -0.20 -10.42
N THR A 67 9.87 0.03 -9.64
CA THR A 67 10.01 -0.66 -8.35
C THR A 67 9.10 0.01 -7.32
N PHE A 68 8.52 -0.79 -6.44
CA PHE A 68 7.69 -0.27 -5.36
C PHE A 68 8.03 -0.96 -4.05
N SER A 69 8.52 -0.22 -3.06
CA SER A 69 8.84 -0.75 -1.74
C SER A 69 8.52 0.22 -0.61
N LEU A 70 8.32 -0.34 0.58
CA LEU A 70 8.16 0.38 1.83
C LEU A 70 9.30 -0.02 2.76
N HIS A 71 10.16 0.94 3.05
CA HIS A 71 11.27 0.83 3.98
C HIS A 71 10.80 1.29 5.37
N MET A 72 11.02 0.48 6.40
CA MET A 72 10.59 0.79 7.77
C MET A 72 11.69 0.54 8.77
N ASP A 73 11.94 1.53 9.62
CA ASP A 73 12.77 1.36 10.81
C ASP A 73 11.88 0.95 11.98
N CYS A 74 12.03 -0.29 12.40
CA CYS A 74 11.26 -0.91 13.45
C CYS A 74 12.11 -1.06 14.71
N LEU A 75 11.63 -0.57 15.84
CA LEU A 75 12.24 -0.84 17.13
C LEU A 75 11.78 -2.21 17.66
N ASP A 76 12.72 -3.13 17.82
CA ASP A 76 12.46 -4.43 18.43
C ASP A 76 12.57 -4.32 19.96
N LYS A 77 11.42 -4.32 20.64
CA LYS A 77 11.37 -4.42 22.11
C LYS A 77 11.41 -5.90 22.47
N PRO A 78 12.33 -6.36 23.35
CA PRO A 78 12.93 -5.62 24.47
C PRO A 78 14.37 -5.10 24.27
N TRP A 79 14.99 -5.31 23.10
CA TRP A 79 16.43 -5.07 22.93
C TRP A 79 16.81 -3.67 22.46
N PHE A 80 15.84 -2.76 22.25
CA PHE A 80 16.06 -1.40 21.73
C PHE A 80 16.91 -1.36 20.44
N ASN A 81 16.94 -2.47 19.72
CA ASN A 81 17.64 -2.55 18.45
C ASN A 81 16.68 -2.11 17.36
N THR A 82 17.10 -1.10 16.59
CA THR A 82 16.43 -0.71 15.36
C THR A 82 16.73 -1.76 14.29
N LYS A 83 15.68 -2.31 13.70
CA LYS A 83 15.73 -3.24 12.56
C LYS A 83 15.05 -2.58 11.39
N THR A 84 15.73 -2.65 10.25
CA THR A 84 15.18 -2.17 9.00
C THR A 84 14.46 -3.32 8.30
N GLU A 85 13.21 -3.07 7.90
CA GLU A 85 12.37 -4.03 7.18
C GLU A 85 11.94 -3.42 5.84
N ASP A 86 12.24 -4.14 4.76
CA ASP A 86 11.90 -3.74 3.39
C ASP A 86 10.75 -4.57 2.85
N CYS A 87 9.58 -3.96 2.74
CA CYS A 87 8.43 -4.56 2.11
C CYS A 87 8.45 -4.26 0.61
N ILE A 88 8.80 -5.24 -0.21
CA ILE A 88 8.78 -5.13 -1.67
C ILE A 88 7.39 -5.52 -2.18
N PHE A 89 6.86 -4.72 -3.09
CA PHE A 89 5.57 -4.94 -3.75
C PHE A 89 5.84 -5.29 -5.21
N ASN A 90 5.03 -6.18 -5.76
CA ASN A 90 5.02 -6.45 -7.19
C ASN A 90 3.90 -5.62 -7.86
N PRO A 91 4.23 -4.55 -8.60
CA PRO A 91 3.21 -3.77 -9.28
C PRO A 91 2.39 -4.61 -10.26
N GLU A 92 2.99 -5.60 -10.95
CA GLU A 92 2.28 -6.44 -11.91
C GLU A 92 1.08 -7.16 -11.26
N ASP A 93 1.28 -7.71 -10.06
CA ASP A 93 0.20 -8.33 -9.28
C ASP A 93 -0.88 -7.32 -8.92
N MET A 94 -0.49 -6.09 -8.57
CA MET A 94 -1.43 -5.01 -8.26
C MET A 94 -2.23 -4.58 -9.50
N PHE A 95 -1.59 -4.45 -10.66
CA PHE A 95 -2.24 -4.18 -11.95
C PHE A 95 -3.17 -5.31 -12.36
N HIS A 96 -2.78 -6.57 -12.11
CA HIS A 96 -3.60 -7.74 -12.42
C HIS A 96 -4.87 -7.76 -11.57
N VAL A 97 -4.75 -7.59 -10.24
CA VAL A 97 -5.91 -7.52 -9.34
C VAL A 97 -6.82 -6.35 -9.70
N TYR A 98 -6.24 -5.19 -10.01
CA TYR A 98 -6.99 -4.03 -10.46
C TYR A 98 -7.75 -4.29 -11.77
N SER A 99 -7.11 -4.95 -12.74
CA SER A 99 -7.69 -5.21 -14.07
C SER A 99 -8.75 -6.31 -14.04
N ALA A 100 -8.59 -7.31 -13.18
CA ALA A 100 -9.45 -8.49 -13.09
C ALA A 100 -10.91 -8.19 -12.66
N SER A 101 -11.29 -6.94 -12.41
CA SER A 101 -12.65 -6.45 -12.08
C SER A 101 -13.32 -7.05 -10.84
N LYS A 102 -12.66 -8.00 -10.16
CA LYS A 102 -13.19 -8.72 -9.00
C LYS A 102 -12.63 -8.24 -7.66
N GLY A 103 -11.56 -7.45 -7.64
CA GLY A 103 -10.88 -7.01 -6.42
C GLY A 103 -10.85 -5.49 -6.26
N HIS A 104 -11.40 -4.99 -5.15
CA HIS A 104 -11.16 -3.62 -4.68
C HIS A 104 -9.96 -3.52 -3.74
N GLU A 105 -9.36 -4.67 -3.41
CA GLU A 105 -8.22 -4.77 -2.53
C GLU A 105 -7.18 -5.76 -3.06
N TYR A 106 -5.91 -5.41 -2.94
CA TYR A 106 -4.78 -6.31 -3.07
C TYR A 106 -4.20 -6.52 -1.67
N THR A 107 -4.09 -7.77 -1.23
CA THR A 107 -3.48 -8.11 0.06
C THR A 107 -2.23 -8.94 -0.19
N THR A 108 -1.13 -8.54 0.44
CA THR A 108 0.09 -9.34 0.51
C THR A 108 0.65 -9.36 1.93
N HIS A 109 1.54 -10.30 2.18
CA HIS A 109 2.17 -10.50 3.47
C HIS A 109 3.68 -10.51 3.29
N HIS A 110 4.37 -9.66 4.05
CA HIS A 110 5.82 -9.66 4.13
C HIS A 110 6.23 -9.89 5.58
N ASN A 111 6.90 -11.00 5.87
CA ASN A 111 7.23 -11.42 7.23
C ASN A 111 5.99 -11.41 8.16
N LYS A 112 5.96 -10.47 9.10
CA LYS A 112 4.91 -10.28 10.12
C LYS A 112 4.00 -9.09 9.80
N ILE A 113 4.12 -8.54 8.60
CA ILE A 113 3.47 -7.31 8.17
C ILE A 113 2.43 -7.67 7.12
N ARG A 114 1.18 -7.31 7.39
CA ARG A 114 0.09 -7.42 6.41
C ARG A 114 0.00 -6.10 5.66
N ILE A 115 -0.06 -6.18 4.36
CA ILE A 115 -0.14 -5.04 3.47
C ILE A 115 -1.45 -5.16 2.73
N VAL A 116 -2.27 -4.11 2.79
CA VAL A 116 -3.54 -4.02 2.10
C VAL A 116 -3.52 -2.78 1.23
N VAL A 117 -3.77 -2.94 -0.06
CA VAL A 117 -3.88 -1.85 -1.01
C VAL A 117 -5.32 -1.75 -1.47
N TYR A 118 -5.96 -0.62 -1.22
CA TYR A 118 -7.32 -0.36 -1.65
C TYR A 118 -7.33 0.40 -2.97
N PHE A 119 -8.11 -0.09 -3.93
CA PHE A 119 -8.30 0.53 -5.23
C PHE A 119 -9.61 1.32 -5.26
N SER A 120 -9.55 2.60 -5.60
CA SER A 120 -10.73 3.40 -5.92
C SER A 120 -10.92 3.45 -7.43
N ARG A 121 -11.97 2.78 -7.92
CA ARG A 121 -12.47 2.93 -9.29
C ARG A 121 -13.51 4.04 -9.30
N ASN A 122 -13.06 5.30 -9.36
CA ASN A 122 -13.97 6.38 -9.73
C ASN A 122 -14.00 6.45 -11.27
N PRO A 123 -15.13 6.18 -11.95
CA PRO A 123 -15.17 6.08 -13.42
C PRO A 123 -14.82 7.38 -14.16
N ILE A 124 -14.74 8.50 -13.44
CA ILE A 124 -14.44 9.83 -13.97
C ILE A 124 -12.97 10.23 -13.69
N THR A 125 -12.22 9.45 -12.89
CA THR A 125 -10.90 9.86 -12.40
C THR A 125 -9.88 8.71 -12.43
N ILE A 126 -8.61 9.07 -12.63
CA ILE A 126 -7.46 8.16 -12.63
C ILE A 126 -7.49 7.28 -11.36
N PRO A 127 -7.24 5.96 -11.45
CA PRO A 127 -7.30 5.05 -10.31
C PRO A 127 -6.44 5.54 -9.15
N ARG A 128 -7.08 5.80 -8.00
CA ARG A 128 -6.40 6.20 -6.77
C ARG A 128 -6.28 4.99 -5.86
N PHE A 129 -5.11 4.79 -5.25
CA PHE A 129 -4.96 3.79 -4.22
C PHE A 129 -4.44 4.33 -2.89
N ARG A 130 -4.80 3.61 -1.83
CA ARG A 130 -4.34 3.81 -0.45
C ARG A 130 -3.72 2.52 0.04
N ILE A 131 -2.52 2.61 0.59
CA ILE A 131 -1.81 1.46 1.15
C ILE A 131 -1.94 1.51 2.65
N LEU A 132 -2.43 0.43 3.24
CA LEU A 132 -2.52 0.21 4.67
C LEU A 132 -1.57 -0.92 5.05
N VAL A 133 -0.56 -0.60 5.84
CA VAL A 133 0.38 -1.57 6.38
C VAL A 133 0.05 -1.82 7.84
N ILE A 134 -0.31 -3.05 8.19
CA ILE A 134 -0.70 -3.47 9.54
C ILE A 134 0.37 -4.39 10.11
N GLY A 135 1.03 -3.95 11.18
CA GLY A 135 1.99 -4.77 11.90
C GLY A 135 1.31 -5.83 12.79
N LYS A 136 1.69 -7.09 12.58
CA LYS A 136 1.47 -8.35 13.32
C LYS A 136 0.13 -8.60 14.03
N VAL A 137 -0.59 -9.63 13.55
CA VAL A 137 -1.52 -10.44 14.35
C VAL A 137 -0.94 -11.84 14.53
N LEU A 138 -0.57 -12.21 15.76
CA LEU A 138 -0.35 -13.60 16.16
C LEU A 138 -1.67 -14.08 16.76
N GLY A 139 -2.51 -14.72 15.95
CA GLY A 139 -3.81 -15.26 16.37
C GLY A 139 -4.78 -15.33 15.19
N VAL A 140 -5.33 -16.52 14.94
CA VAL A 140 -6.32 -16.87 13.92
C VAL A 140 -7.24 -15.69 13.55
N PHE A 141 -7.11 -15.16 12.33
CA PHE A 141 -8.15 -14.30 11.77
C PHE A 141 -9.34 -15.19 11.43
N ARG A 142 -10.34 -15.23 12.33
CA ARG A 142 -11.71 -15.33 11.84
C ARG A 142 -11.99 -14.06 11.06
N SER A 143 -12.31 -14.24 9.78
CA SER A 143 -12.93 -13.21 8.95
C SER A 143 -14.12 -12.65 9.70
N GLN A 144 -13.97 -11.44 10.26
CA GLN A 144 -15.10 -10.65 10.72
C GLN A 144 -14.78 -9.19 10.41
N ALA A 145 -15.67 -8.62 9.62
CA ALA A 145 -15.67 -7.25 9.18
C ALA A 145 -15.34 -6.27 10.31
N SER A 146 -14.42 -5.36 10.03
CA SER A 146 -14.34 -4.08 10.72
C SER A 146 -13.91 -3.05 9.69
N VAL A 147 -14.88 -2.65 8.90
CA VAL A 147 -14.86 -1.42 8.11
C VAL A 147 -14.89 -0.28 9.12
N ASP A 148 -13.74 0.09 9.66
CA ASP A 148 -13.56 1.49 10.04
C ASP A 148 -13.14 2.19 8.75
N ALA A 149 -14.17 2.57 7.99
CA ALA A 149 -14.03 3.49 6.89
C ALA A 149 -13.37 4.75 7.44
N VAL A 150 -12.08 4.95 7.14
CA VAL A 150 -11.50 6.29 7.13
C VAL A 150 -12.01 6.98 5.87
N LEU A 151 -13.31 7.28 5.91
CA LEU A 151 -13.99 8.23 5.06
C LEU A 151 -13.42 9.59 5.42
N LEU A 152 -12.49 10.09 4.61
CA LEU A 152 -12.25 11.52 4.52
C LEU A 152 -12.07 11.83 3.04
N ILE A 153 -13.20 12.31 2.52
CA ILE A 153 -13.38 13.16 1.36
C ILE A 153 -12.60 14.45 1.64
N ASP A 154 -11.71 14.80 0.72
CA ASP A 154 -11.65 16.11 0.04
C ASP A 154 -10.74 15.95 -1.19
#